data_AF-B8JBX9-F1
#
_entry.id   AF-B8JBX9-F1
#
_cell.length_a   1.000
_cell.length_b   1.000
_cell.length_c   1.000
_cell.angle_alpha   90.00
_cell.angle_beta   90.00
_cell.angle_gamma   90.00
#
_symmetry.space_group_name_H-M   'P 1'
#
loop_
_entity.id
_entity.type
_entity.pdbx_description
1 polymer ?
#
loop_
_entity_poly.entity_id
_entity_poly.type
_entity_poly.pdbx_seq_one_letter_code
_entity_poly.pdbx_strand_id
1 'polypeptide(L)'
;MRYDGSMTSLRRAARWCLPALALAAAPAVRAQGEPAADAPFPLTLDVGEVKPLCPTGTVQCPPRAILCDDPKVAVGADSPEGGALRGVGPGTTTCSAAGGSPLGARRVYRVTVVAPGDGGARGGGR
;
A
#
# COMPACT_ATOMS: atom_id res chain seq x y z
N MET A 1 -60.92 -20.83 -56.00
CA MET A 1 -61.70 -21.39 -54.88
C MET A 1 -61.28 -20.70 -53.60
N ARG A 2 -62.26 -20.40 -52.74
CA ARG A 2 -62.14 -19.66 -51.47
C ARG A 2 -61.59 -20.56 -50.34
N TYR A 3 -61.05 -19.89 -49.32
CA TYR A 3 -60.60 -20.32 -47.99
C TYR A 3 -61.43 -21.41 -47.29
N ASP A 4 -60.74 -22.32 -46.58
CA ASP A 4 -61.06 -22.88 -45.24
C ASP A 4 -59.87 -23.79 -44.81
N GLY A 5 -59.35 -23.94 -43.58
CA GLY A 5 -59.65 -23.49 -42.22
C GLY A 5 -58.34 -23.60 -41.40
N SER A 6 -58.04 -22.73 -40.45
CA SER A 6 -58.51 -22.69 -39.06
C SER A 6 -58.25 -23.95 -38.22
N MET A 7 -57.41 -23.71 -37.19
CA MET A 7 -57.54 -24.17 -35.81
C MET A 7 -56.74 -25.39 -35.29
N THR A 8 -56.00 -25.06 -34.21
CA THR A 8 -55.82 -25.82 -32.95
C THR A 8 -54.91 -27.05 -32.95
N SER A 9 -53.70 -26.91 -32.38
CA SER A 9 -53.53 -27.14 -30.92
C SER A 9 -52.08 -27.00 -30.50
N LEU A 10 -51.90 -26.25 -29.42
CA LEU A 10 -50.72 -26.32 -28.56
C LEU A 10 -50.43 -27.79 -28.19
N ARG A 11 -49.15 -28.14 -28.09
CA ARG A 11 -48.53 -28.58 -26.82
C ARG A 11 -47.06 -28.94 -27.03
N ARG A 12 -46.24 -28.05 -26.44
CA ARG A 12 -45.08 -28.31 -25.56
C ARG A 12 -44.08 -29.40 -25.94
N ALA A 13 -42.84 -28.94 -25.71
CA ALA A 13 -41.63 -29.69 -25.42
C ALA A 13 -40.93 -30.18 -26.69
N ALA A 14 -39.63 -30.05 -26.84
CA ALA A 14 -38.61 -29.70 -25.87
C ALA A 14 -37.45 -29.12 -26.70
N ARG A 15 -36.87 -28.02 -26.22
CA ARG A 15 -35.52 -28.03 -25.66
C ARG A 15 -34.42 -28.07 -26.74
N TRP A 16 -33.66 -26.96 -26.73
CA TRP A 16 -32.31 -26.78 -27.26
C TRP A 16 -32.37 -26.21 -28.69
N CYS A 17 -31.93 -24.98 -28.96
CA CYS A 17 -30.60 -24.46 -28.68
C CYS A 17 -30.61 -23.02 -28.16
N LEU A 18 -29.67 -22.74 -27.25
CA LEU A 18 -29.43 -21.45 -26.61
C LEU A 18 -29.05 -20.35 -27.61
N PRO A 19 -29.57 -19.12 -27.48
CA PRO A 19 -29.10 -17.99 -28.27
C PRO A 19 -27.75 -17.48 -27.74
N ALA A 20 -26.89 -17.17 -28.70
CA ALA A 20 -25.61 -16.51 -28.52
C ALA A 20 -25.75 -15.05 -28.05
N LEU A 21 -24.63 -14.50 -27.58
CA LEU A 21 -24.35 -13.10 -27.21
C LEU A 21 -24.96 -12.59 -25.90
N ALA A 22 -24.21 -12.79 -24.81
CA ALA A 22 -24.18 -11.81 -23.72
C ALA A 22 -22.77 -11.22 -23.66
N LEU A 23 -22.69 -9.91 -23.90
CA LEU A 23 -21.49 -9.07 -23.83
C LEU A 23 -20.69 -9.34 -22.55
N ALA A 24 -19.43 -9.74 -22.72
CA ALA A 24 -18.46 -9.77 -21.64
C ALA A 24 -18.05 -8.33 -21.29
N ALA A 25 -18.69 -7.74 -20.29
CA ALA A 25 -18.18 -6.57 -19.60
C ALA A 25 -17.01 -7.02 -18.70
N ALA A 26 -15.78 -6.96 -19.21
CA ALA A 26 -14.59 -7.20 -18.42
C ALA A 26 -14.43 -6.07 -17.37
N PRO A 27 -14.21 -6.38 -16.09
CA PRO A 27 -13.84 -5.35 -15.13
C PRO A 27 -12.43 -4.88 -15.48
N ALA A 28 -12.28 -3.59 -15.76
CA ALA A 28 -10.99 -2.92 -15.80
C ALA A 28 -10.38 -2.97 -14.39
N VAL A 29 -9.72 -4.07 -14.05
CA VAL A 29 -8.82 -4.16 -12.91
C VAL A 29 -7.73 -3.11 -13.16
N ARG A 30 -7.80 -2.04 -12.38
CA ARG A 30 -6.70 -1.08 -12.28
C ARG A 30 -5.52 -1.85 -11.69
N ALA A 31 -4.50 -2.08 -12.50
CA ALA A 31 -3.18 -2.45 -12.01
C ALA A 31 -2.71 -1.29 -11.10
N GLN A 32 -2.85 -1.46 -9.79
CA GLN A 32 -2.13 -0.64 -8.83
C GLN A 32 -0.68 -1.07 -8.98
N GLY A 33 0.12 -0.26 -9.69
CA GLY A 33 1.53 -0.56 -9.94
C GLY A 33 2.25 -0.83 -8.63
N GLU A 34 2.93 -1.96 -8.57
CA GLU A 34 3.86 -2.29 -7.49
C GLU A 34 4.88 -1.15 -7.38
N PRO A 35 5.10 -0.57 -6.18
CA PRO A 35 6.12 0.46 -6.04
C PRO A 35 7.44 -0.11 -6.52
N ALA A 36 8.10 0.60 -7.44
CA ALA A 36 9.41 0.20 -7.93
C ALA A 36 10.31 -0.15 -6.72
N ALA A 37 11.05 -1.25 -6.80
CA ALA A 37 11.87 -1.75 -5.70
C ALA A 37 12.81 -0.67 -5.12
N ASP A 38 13.19 0.28 -5.98
CA ASP A 38 14.07 1.42 -5.71
C ASP A 38 13.37 2.69 -5.20
N ALA A 39 12.04 2.71 -5.09
CA ALA A 39 11.31 3.86 -4.56
C ALA A 39 11.56 4.02 -3.05
N PRO A 40 11.71 5.27 -2.54
CA PRO A 40 11.81 5.53 -1.11
C PRO A 40 10.62 4.94 -0.34
N PHE A 41 10.90 4.23 0.75
CA PHE A 41 9.85 3.64 1.58
C PHE A 41 9.14 4.72 2.39
N PRO A 42 7.81 4.87 2.27
CA PRO A 42 7.09 5.90 3.03
C PRO A 42 7.01 5.53 4.51
N LEU A 43 7.33 6.47 5.39
CA LEU A 43 7.22 6.32 6.83
C LEU A 43 6.54 7.54 7.44
N THR A 44 5.52 7.31 8.26
CA THR A 44 4.86 8.39 9.02
C THR A 44 5.23 8.28 10.49
N LEU A 45 5.59 9.42 11.08
CA LEU A 45 5.91 9.59 12.49
C LEU A 45 5.08 10.73 13.08
N ASP A 46 4.69 10.64 14.34
CA ASP A 46 4.32 11.81 15.13
C ASP A 46 5.57 12.56 15.63
N VAL A 47 5.45 13.86 15.88
CA VAL A 47 6.52 14.60 16.58
C VAL A 47 6.79 13.95 17.94
N GLY A 48 8.05 13.57 18.17
CA GLY A 48 8.49 12.87 19.37
C GLY A 48 8.41 11.35 19.29
N GLU A 49 7.69 10.75 18.33
CA GLU A 49 7.64 9.30 18.12
C GLU A 49 9.03 8.77 17.77
N VAL A 50 9.42 7.66 18.41
CA VAL A 50 10.61 6.87 18.04
C VAL A 50 10.12 5.57 17.43
N LYS A 51 10.50 5.34 16.17
CA LYS A 51 10.04 4.19 15.39
C LYS A 51 11.22 3.29 14.99
N PRO A 52 11.28 2.06 15.51
CA PRO A 52 12.32 1.12 15.13
C PRO A 52 12.19 0.75 13.65
N LEU A 53 13.32 0.61 12.96
CA LEU A 53 13.33 0.29 11.54
C LEU A 53 13.25 -1.22 11.27
N CYS A 54 13.71 -2.05 12.21
CA CYS A 54 13.67 -3.51 12.07
C CYS A 54 12.28 -4.10 11.82
N PRO A 55 11.22 -3.70 12.57
CA PRO A 55 9.89 -4.25 12.37
C PRO A 55 9.27 -3.89 11.02
N THR A 56 9.81 -2.91 10.31
CA THR A 56 9.34 -2.56 8.97
C THR A 56 9.70 -3.63 7.93
N GLY A 57 10.69 -4.48 8.20
CA GLY A 57 11.18 -5.49 7.24
C GLY A 57 11.86 -4.90 6.00
N THR A 58 12.13 -3.59 5.98
CA THR A 58 12.65 -2.88 4.79
C THR A 58 14.17 -2.76 4.75
N VAL A 59 14.85 -3.06 5.85
CA VAL A 59 16.30 -2.95 6.00
C VAL A 59 16.82 -4.15 6.79
N GLN A 60 18.04 -4.57 6.49
CA GLN A 60 18.69 -5.66 7.21
C GLN A 60 19.08 -5.23 8.62
N CYS A 61 18.63 -6.00 9.62
CA CYS A 61 18.88 -5.73 11.02
C CYS A 61 20.26 -6.23 11.51
N PRO A 62 20.89 -5.53 12.47
CA PRO A 62 20.47 -4.25 13.03
C PRO A 62 20.81 -3.08 12.09
N PRO A 63 19.90 -2.13 11.84
CA PRO A 63 20.20 -0.97 11.02
C PRO A 63 21.19 -0.05 11.73
N ARG A 64 22.07 0.56 10.95
CA ARG A 64 23.16 1.45 11.38
C ARG A 64 23.27 2.65 10.46
N ALA A 65 24.06 3.64 10.88
CA ALA A 65 24.42 4.82 10.09
C ALA A 65 23.20 5.52 9.48
N ILE A 66 22.22 5.85 10.33
CA ILE A 66 20.99 6.54 9.92
C ILE A 66 21.31 8.01 9.67
N LEU A 67 20.97 8.51 8.48
CA LEU A 67 21.19 9.89 8.06
C LEU A 67 19.89 10.46 7.49
N CYS A 68 19.55 11.68 7.88
CA CYS A 68 18.39 12.40 7.35
C CYS A 68 18.86 13.73 6.75
N ASP A 69 18.26 14.13 5.63
CA ASP A 69 18.60 15.39 4.95
C ASP A 69 18.21 16.63 5.77
N ASP A 70 17.14 16.53 6.58
CA ASP A 70 16.69 17.60 7.47
C ASP A 70 16.54 17.11 8.92
N PRO A 71 17.54 17.37 9.79
CA PRO A 71 17.49 16.99 11.20
C PRO A 71 16.46 17.77 12.02
N LYS A 72 15.87 18.86 11.49
CA LYS A 72 14.76 19.57 12.14
C LYS A 72 13.44 18.82 12.00
N VAL A 73 13.33 17.95 11.00
CA VAL A 73 12.13 17.13 10.76
C VAL A 73 12.28 15.76 11.42
N ALA A 74 13.36 15.03 11.15
CA ALA A 74 13.60 13.72 11.75
C ALA A 74 15.09 13.43 11.94
N VAL A 75 15.43 12.59 12.91
CA VAL A 75 16.80 12.17 13.19
C VAL A 75 16.90 10.67 13.43
N GLY A 76 18.10 10.12 13.25
CA GLY A 76 18.42 8.77 13.73
C GLY A 76 18.34 8.72 15.26
N ALA A 77 17.83 7.61 15.77
CA ALA A 77 17.73 7.29 17.18
C ALA A 77 18.12 5.82 17.42
N ASP A 78 18.29 5.46 18.68
CA ASP A 78 18.53 4.09 19.09
C ASP A 78 17.24 3.43 19.58
N SER A 79 17.15 2.12 19.41
CA SER A 79 16.11 1.25 19.93
C SER A 79 16.72 -0.09 20.35
N PRO A 80 16.01 -0.92 21.13
CA PRO A 80 16.50 -2.25 21.52
C PRO A 80 16.83 -3.16 20.32
N GLU A 81 16.24 -2.90 19.16
CA GLU A 81 16.41 -3.67 17.93
C GLU A 81 17.56 -3.13 17.04
N GLY A 82 18.23 -2.06 17.49
CA GLY A 82 19.23 -1.31 16.73
C GLY A 82 18.70 0.09 16.37
N GLY A 83 18.98 0.56 15.15
CA GLY A 83 18.60 1.91 14.72
C GLY A 83 17.08 2.14 14.56
N ALA A 84 16.67 3.35 14.91
CA ALA A 84 15.31 3.89 14.80
C ALA A 84 15.32 5.28 14.16
N LEU A 85 14.13 5.76 13.77
CA LEU A 85 13.92 7.16 13.40
C LEU A 85 13.08 7.85 14.46
N ARG A 86 13.43 9.08 14.80
CA ARG A 86 12.67 9.94 15.71
C ARG A 86 12.12 11.16 14.97
N GLY A 87 10.83 11.42 15.13
CA GLY A 87 10.20 12.67 14.68
C GLY A 87 10.65 13.85 15.56
N VAL A 88 11.15 14.91 14.95
CA VAL A 88 11.61 16.13 15.65
C VAL A 88 10.65 17.29 15.46
N GLY A 89 10.20 17.53 14.23
CA GLY A 89 9.30 18.63 13.89
C GLY A 89 8.45 18.26 12.67
N PRO A 90 7.27 18.90 12.51
CA PRO A 90 6.37 18.57 11.41
C PRO A 90 7.01 18.91 10.06
N GLY A 91 6.79 18.05 9.07
CA GLY A 91 7.35 18.23 7.73
C GLY A 91 7.61 16.91 7.02
N THR A 92 8.40 16.97 5.94
CA THR A 92 8.82 15.78 5.21
C THR A 92 10.30 15.84 4.94
N THR A 93 11.01 14.76 5.21
CA THR A 93 12.44 14.62 4.93
C THR A 93 12.74 13.26 4.32
N THR A 94 13.89 13.13 3.69
CA THR A 94 14.39 11.85 3.22
C THR A 94 15.45 11.38 4.21
N CYS A 95 15.33 10.13 4.64
CA CYS A 95 16.31 9.48 5.50
C CYS A 95 16.85 8.23 4.82
N SER A 96 18.06 7.83 5.16
CA SER A 96 18.65 6.57 4.73
C SER A 96 19.18 5.80 5.93
N ALA A 97 19.05 4.48 5.89
CA ALA A 97 19.62 3.58 6.89
C ALA A 97 20.42 2.48 6.19
N ALA A 98 21.63 2.19 6.69
CA ALA A 98 22.42 1.07 6.22
C ALA A 98 22.08 -0.19 7.03
N GLY A 99 21.96 -1.32 6.36
CA GLY A 99 21.85 -2.61 7.04
C GLY A 99 23.14 -2.96 7.81
N GLY A 100 23.03 -3.78 8.84
CA GLY A 100 24.15 -4.16 9.72
C GLY A 100 25.22 -5.05 9.09
N SER A 101 25.04 -5.51 7.84
CA SER A 101 26.00 -6.34 7.11
C SER A 101 27.17 -5.53 6.53
N PRO A 102 28.36 -6.14 6.34
CA PRO A 102 29.52 -5.47 5.74
C PRO A 102 29.30 -5.05 4.28
N LEU A 103 28.32 -5.65 3.58
CA LEU A 103 27.90 -5.25 2.24
C LEU A 103 26.87 -4.10 2.23
N GLY A 104 26.39 -3.68 3.41
CA GLY A 104 25.79 -2.36 3.66
C GLY A 104 24.65 -1.92 2.77
N ALA A 105 23.70 -2.80 2.42
CA ALA A 105 22.53 -2.40 1.63
C ALA A 105 21.80 -1.24 2.33
N ARG A 106 21.71 -0.09 1.67
CA ARG A 106 21.01 1.10 2.18
C ARG A 106 19.56 1.09 1.75
N ARG A 107 18.67 1.36 2.70
CA ARG A 107 17.27 1.67 2.41
C ARG A 107 17.04 3.17 2.54
N VAL A 108 16.32 3.73 1.58
CA VAL A 108 15.89 5.13 1.57
C VAL A 108 14.44 5.20 2.03
N TYR A 109 14.14 6.18 2.87
CA TYR A 109 12.84 6.42 3.49
C TYR A 109 12.36 7.83 3.14
N ARG A 110 11.10 7.96 2.75
CA ARG A 110 10.39 9.24 2.71
C ARG A 110 9.66 9.39 4.04
N VAL A 111 10.20 10.19 4.94
CA VAL A 111 9.67 10.37 6.29
C VAL A 111 8.77 11.58 6.34
N THR A 112 7.52 11.39 6.72
CA THR A 112 6.56 12.46 7.00
C THR A 112 6.33 12.52 8.50
N VAL A 113 6.60 13.67 9.11
CA VAL A 113 6.36 13.90 10.53
C VAL A 113 5.14 14.81 10.67
N VAL A 114 4.16 14.39 11.44
CA VAL A 114 2.90 15.13 11.67
C VAL A 114 2.89 15.73 13.07
N ALA A 115 2.24 16.88 13.24
CA ALA A 115 2.16 17.54 14.54
C ALA A 115 1.26 16.74 15.50
N PRO A 116 1.56 16.78 16.82
CA PRO A 116 0.69 16.17 17.82
C PRO A 116 -0.67 16.86 17.78
N GLY A 117 -1.71 16.14 17.35
CA GLY A 117 -3.06 16.66 17.17
C GLY A 117 -3.65 16.42 15.78
N ASP A 118 -2.81 16.28 14.74
CA ASP A 118 -3.28 15.96 13.39
C ASP A 118 -3.46 14.44 13.15
N GLY A 119 -2.81 13.61 13.98
CA GLY A 119 -2.88 12.13 13.92
C GLY A 119 -4.03 11.49 14.71
N GLY A 120 -4.79 12.27 15.50
CA GLY A 120 -5.78 11.77 16.47
C GLY A 120 -7.01 11.06 15.87
N ALA A 121 -7.20 11.09 14.55
CA ALA A 121 -8.36 10.46 13.90
C ALA A 121 -8.16 8.98 13.50
N ARG A 122 -6.99 8.36 13.75
CA ARG A 122 -6.69 6.99 13.28
C ARG A 122 -6.46 5.93 14.37
N GLY A 123 -6.66 6.24 15.64
CA GLY A 123 -6.34 5.34 16.76
C GLY A 123 -7.49 4.87 17.66
N GLY A 124 -8.76 5.14 17.31
CA GLY A 124 -9.92 4.72 18.11
C GLY A 124 -10.51 3.39 17.63
N GLY A 125 -9.98 2.27 18.10
CA GLY A 125 -10.46 0.95 17.68
C GLY A 125 -9.92 -0.22 18.49
N ARG A 126 -10.21 -0.24 19.79
CA ARG A 126 -10.69 -1.40 20.57
C ARG A 126 -10.80 -1.05 22.06
#